data_AF-A0A847FAT0-F1
#
_entry.id   AF-A0A847FAT0-F1
#
_cell.length_a   1.000
_cell.length_b   1.000
_cell.length_c   1.000
_cell.angle_alpha   90.00
_cell.angle_beta   90.00
_cell.angle_gamma   90.00
#
_symmetry.space_group_name_H-M   'P 1'
#
loop_
_entity.id
_entity.type
_entity.pdbx_description
1 polymer ?
#
loop_
_entity_poly.entity_id
_entity_poly.type
_entity_poly.pdbx_seq_one_letter_code
_entity_poly.pdbx_strand_id
1 'polypeptide(L)'
;MPTRNPHFQYDQQESAWVIRAGVGGAAESCFLEQNAVALEDQGMGDLSKIDPVREAFYEAYRSMNKHETRTAIAGIGGKFYRFVHDIQIGDVVLYPSLKTKEVFCGEIIGEYQFVKEDKDFPHQRKVHWITTFQKDSLSKAAQYELGAARTLFKYQKNLSEIIDKLRSAQNSGD
;
A
#
# COMPACT_ATOMS: atom_id res chain seq x y z
N MET A 1 2.89 11.64 -19.98
CA MET A 1 3.67 10.50 -19.46
C MET A 1 4.33 10.97 -18.17
N PRO A 2 4.04 10.40 -16.99
CA PRO A 2 4.85 10.70 -15.82
C PRO A 2 6.25 10.18 -16.12
N THR A 3 7.21 11.09 -16.10
CA THR A 3 8.63 10.86 -16.37
C THR A 3 9.18 9.77 -15.44
N ARG A 4 9.82 8.75 -16.02
CA ARG A 4 10.70 7.78 -15.34
C ARG A 4 11.45 8.53 -14.24
N ASN A 5 11.38 8.09 -12.98
CA ASN A 5 12.24 8.61 -11.92
C ASN A 5 13.60 7.93 -12.06
N PRO A 6 14.61 8.56 -12.70
CA PRO A 6 15.91 7.92 -12.95
C PRO A 6 16.71 7.71 -11.66
N HIS A 7 16.21 8.21 -10.53
CA HIS A 7 16.84 8.13 -9.21
C HIS A 7 16.11 7.20 -8.24
N PHE A 8 15.11 6.42 -8.68
CA PHE A 8 14.47 5.45 -7.80
C PHE A 8 15.43 4.30 -7.47
N GLN A 9 16.06 4.36 -6.29
CA GLN A 9 17.05 3.40 -5.82
C GLN A 9 16.41 2.23 -5.09
N TYR A 10 15.62 1.41 -5.80
CA TYR A 10 14.98 0.24 -5.19
C TYR A 10 15.99 -0.79 -4.64
N ASP A 11 17.22 -0.81 -5.13
CA ASP A 11 18.27 -1.74 -4.67
C ASP A 11 18.70 -1.52 -3.21
N GLN A 12 18.40 -0.35 -2.63
CA GLN A 12 18.70 0.00 -1.23
C GLN A 12 17.51 -0.27 -0.29
N GLN A 13 16.42 -0.81 -0.80
CA GLN A 13 15.21 -1.05 -0.01
C GLN A 13 15.38 -2.31 0.84
N GLU A 14 15.03 -2.21 2.12
CA GLU A 14 15.00 -3.34 3.05
C GLU A 14 13.60 -3.98 3.14
N SER A 15 12.58 -3.28 2.65
CA SER A 15 11.20 -3.77 2.62
C SER A 15 10.39 -3.13 1.50
N ALA A 16 9.26 -3.74 1.19
CA ALA A 16 8.19 -3.15 0.39
C ALA A 16 6.89 -3.12 1.21
N TRP A 17 5.99 -2.21 0.86
CA TRP A 17 4.62 -2.19 1.40
C TRP A 17 3.69 -2.98 0.50
N VAL A 18 2.99 -3.96 1.04
CA VAL A 18 1.88 -4.61 0.33
C VAL A 18 0.59 -3.93 0.74
N ILE A 19 -0.20 -3.50 -0.25
CA ILE A 19 -1.53 -2.95 -0.06
C ILE A 19 -2.57 -3.69 -0.89
N ARG A 20 -3.74 -3.96 -0.30
CA ARG A 20 -4.87 -4.64 -0.96
C ARG A 20 -6.00 -3.66 -1.24
N ALA A 21 -6.62 -3.79 -2.41
CA ALA A 21 -7.74 -2.96 -2.85
C ALA A 21 -9.10 -3.32 -2.21
N GLY A 22 -9.12 -3.84 -0.98
CA GLY A 22 -10.35 -4.21 -0.28
C GLY A 22 -11.09 -5.43 -0.86
N VAL A 23 -12.32 -5.66 -0.40
CA VAL A 23 -13.17 -6.78 -0.81
C VAL A 23 -13.47 -6.67 -2.32
N GLY A 24 -13.25 -7.76 -3.05
CA GLY A 24 -13.50 -7.81 -4.50
C GLY A 24 -12.59 -6.90 -5.35
N GLY A 25 -11.59 -6.24 -4.75
CA GLY A 25 -10.78 -5.22 -5.43
C GLY A 25 -11.51 -3.89 -5.62
N ALA A 26 -12.38 -3.51 -4.68
CA ALA A 26 -13.14 -2.26 -4.70
C ALA A 26 -12.30 -1.00 -4.95
N ALA A 27 -11.04 -0.93 -4.48
CA ALA A 27 -10.17 0.22 -4.69
C ALA A 27 -9.33 0.15 -6.01
N GLU A 28 -9.52 -0.85 -6.86
CA GLU A 28 -8.64 -1.09 -8.03
C GLU A 28 -8.62 0.09 -9.01
N SER A 29 -9.77 0.72 -9.28
CA SER A 29 -9.82 1.89 -10.15
C SER A 29 -9.03 3.07 -9.57
N CYS A 30 -9.06 3.28 -8.25
CA CYS A 30 -8.19 4.27 -7.60
C CYS A 30 -6.71 3.90 -7.84
N PHE A 31 -6.37 2.62 -7.68
CA PHE A 31 -4.99 2.14 -7.81
C PHE A 31 -4.46 2.33 -9.23
N LEU A 32 -5.18 1.84 -10.23
CA LEU A 32 -4.66 1.73 -11.58
C LEU A 32 -5.02 2.92 -12.48
N GLU A 33 -6.21 3.51 -12.33
CA GLU A 33 -6.63 4.64 -13.17
C GLU A 33 -6.15 5.98 -12.60
N GLN A 34 -6.14 6.13 -11.27
CA GLN A 34 -5.73 7.38 -10.61
C GLN A 34 -4.28 7.39 -10.13
N ASN A 35 -3.55 6.28 -10.35
CA ASN A 35 -2.15 6.09 -9.93
C ASN A 35 -1.97 6.42 -8.44
N ALA A 36 -2.81 5.82 -7.59
CA ALA A 36 -2.81 6.09 -6.15
C ALA A 36 -3.19 4.85 -5.35
N VAL A 37 -2.47 4.57 -4.27
CA VAL A 37 -2.94 3.57 -3.30
C VAL A 37 -3.82 4.24 -2.28
N ALA A 38 -4.84 3.52 -1.81
CA ALA A 38 -5.86 4.09 -0.96
C ALA A 38 -6.41 3.14 0.09
N LEU A 39 -6.94 3.71 1.16
CA LEU A 39 -7.66 3.01 2.22
C LEU A 39 -9.10 3.52 2.34
N GLU A 40 -9.98 2.58 2.66
CA GLU A 40 -11.40 2.84 2.88
C GLU A 40 -11.64 3.86 4.02
N ASP A 41 -12.70 4.66 3.92
CA ASP A 41 -13.13 5.49 5.03
C ASP A 41 -13.60 4.62 6.21
N GLN A 42 -13.23 5.03 7.42
CA GLN A 42 -13.71 4.45 8.67
C GLN A 42 -14.35 5.51 9.57
N GLY A 43 -14.67 6.66 8.98
CA GLY A 43 -15.33 7.80 9.61
C GLY A 43 -14.41 8.65 10.49
N MET A 44 -13.11 8.35 10.54
CA MET A 44 -12.12 9.11 11.33
C MET A 44 -11.76 10.47 10.70
N GLY A 45 -12.23 10.74 9.47
CA GLY A 45 -11.94 11.98 8.76
C GLY A 45 -10.46 12.09 8.36
N ASP A 46 -9.98 13.32 8.20
CA ASP A 46 -8.60 13.60 7.79
C ASP A 46 -7.60 13.17 8.86
N LEU A 47 -6.87 12.09 8.57
CA LEU A 47 -5.96 11.44 9.51
C LEU A 47 -4.70 12.26 9.79
N SER A 48 -4.38 13.24 8.94
CA SER A 48 -3.26 14.17 9.21
C SER A 48 -3.52 15.07 10.42
N LYS A 49 -4.78 15.14 10.88
CA LYS A 49 -5.20 15.91 12.07
C LYS A 49 -5.13 15.11 13.36
N ILE A 50 -4.81 13.82 13.28
CA ILE A 50 -4.60 12.97 14.46
C ILE A 50 -3.13 13.10 14.86
N ASP A 51 -2.86 13.16 16.16
CA ASP A 51 -1.49 13.21 16.67
C ASP A 51 -0.64 12.06 16.10
N PRO A 52 0.63 12.29 15.74
CA PRO A 52 1.50 11.31 15.09
C PRO A 52 2.04 10.26 16.06
N VAL A 53 1.15 9.70 16.88
CA VAL A 53 1.41 8.66 17.88
C VAL A 53 0.42 7.54 17.66
N ARG A 54 0.91 6.29 17.65
CA ARG A 54 0.12 5.12 17.25
C ARG A 54 -1.14 4.93 18.10
N GLU A 55 -1.05 5.23 19.39
CA GLU A 55 -2.17 5.19 20.34
C GLU A 55 -3.27 6.20 20.00
N ALA A 56 -2.95 7.37 19.43
CA ALA A 56 -3.95 8.37 19.04
C ALA A 56 -4.87 7.85 17.92
N PHE A 57 -4.33 7.08 16.98
CA PHE A 57 -5.12 6.41 15.94
C PHE A 57 -6.02 5.31 16.50
N TYR A 58 -5.58 4.64 17.58
CA TYR A 58 -6.38 3.61 18.24
C TYR A 58 -7.58 4.25 18.93
N GLU A 59 -7.36 5.34 19.66
CA GLU A 59 -8.42 6.08 20.35
C GLU A 59 -9.38 6.77 19.37
N ALA A 60 -8.87 7.34 18.27
CA ALA A 60 -9.71 7.89 17.20
C ALA A 60 -10.69 6.83 16.66
N TYR A 61 -10.18 5.66 16.29
CA TYR A 61 -11.02 4.56 15.79
C TYR A 61 -11.99 4.03 16.87
N ARG A 62 -11.50 3.85 18.10
CA ARG A 62 -12.30 3.34 19.23
C ARG A 62 -13.44 4.26 19.63
N SER A 63 -13.24 5.58 19.55
CA SER A 63 -14.25 6.58 19.91
C SER A 63 -15.55 6.41 19.09
N MET A 64 -15.39 5.97 17.84
CA MET A 64 -16.45 5.71 16.88
C MET A 64 -16.97 4.27 16.92
N ASN A 65 -16.12 3.31 17.31
CA ASN A 65 -16.41 1.89 17.27
C ASN A 65 -16.30 1.26 18.67
N LYS A 66 -17.17 1.69 19.59
CA LYS A 66 -17.09 1.34 21.02
C LYS A 66 -17.27 -0.16 21.32
N HIS A 67 -17.84 -0.92 20.40
CA HIS A 67 -18.08 -2.36 20.54
C HIS A 67 -16.96 -3.23 19.96
N GLU A 68 -15.98 -2.62 19.28
CA GLU A 68 -14.88 -3.35 18.66
C GLU A 68 -13.91 -3.92 19.68
N THR A 69 -13.33 -5.06 19.32
CA THR A 69 -12.34 -5.71 20.18
C THR A 69 -11.03 -4.92 20.19
N ARG A 70 -10.24 -5.07 21.28
CA ARG A 70 -8.90 -4.46 21.36
C ARG A 70 -8.00 -4.85 20.17
N THR A 71 -8.12 -6.10 19.70
CA THR A 71 -7.36 -6.61 18.55
C THR A 71 -7.77 -5.93 17.26
N ALA A 72 -9.08 -5.74 17.03
CA ALA A 72 -9.60 -5.04 15.85
C ALA A 72 -9.15 -3.56 15.86
N ILE A 73 -9.29 -2.89 17.00
CA ILE A 73 -8.84 -1.50 17.19
C ILE A 73 -7.34 -1.35 16.85
N ALA A 74 -6.49 -2.20 17.42
CA ALA A 74 -5.05 -2.15 17.16
C ALA A 74 -4.71 -2.50 15.70
N GLY A 75 -5.46 -3.42 15.09
CA GLY A 75 -5.31 -3.78 13.68
C GLY A 75 -5.65 -2.64 12.74
N ILE A 76 -6.79 -1.99 12.95
CA ILE A 76 -7.32 -0.93 12.10
C ILE A 76 -6.61 0.39 12.35
N GLY A 77 -6.53 0.86 13.60
CA GLY A 77 -5.78 2.08 13.93
C GLY A 77 -4.30 1.95 13.54
N GLY A 78 -3.71 0.76 13.73
CA GLY A 78 -2.33 0.51 13.29
C GLY A 78 -2.17 0.54 11.78
N LYS A 79 -3.16 0.05 11.01
CA LYS A 79 -3.18 0.15 9.53
C LYS A 79 -3.11 1.62 9.10
N PHE A 80 -3.93 2.48 9.69
CA PHE A 80 -3.97 3.89 9.33
C PHE A 80 -2.73 4.65 9.79
N TYR A 81 -2.25 4.42 11.01
CA TYR A 81 -0.99 5.02 11.47
C TYR A 81 0.16 4.71 10.50
N ARG A 82 0.31 3.44 10.08
CA ARG A 82 1.35 3.06 9.13
C ARG A 82 1.19 3.76 7.78
N PHE A 83 -0.05 3.82 7.29
CA PHE A 83 -0.33 4.47 6.01
C PHE A 83 0.00 5.97 6.04
N VAL A 84 -0.26 6.67 7.14
CA VAL A 84 0.01 8.10 7.27
C VAL A 84 1.48 8.37 7.58
N HIS A 85 2.10 7.61 8.49
CA HIS A 85 3.40 7.97 9.07
C HIS A 85 4.56 7.02 8.77
N ASP A 86 4.31 5.72 8.54
CA ASP A 86 5.40 4.76 8.31
C ASP A 86 5.74 4.66 6.82
N ILE A 87 4.76 4.75 5.91
CA ILE A 87 5.00 4.80 4.46
C ILE A 87 5.64 6.14 4.09
N GLN A 88 6.76 6.09 3.37
CA GLN A 88 7.49 7.27 2.90
C GLN A 88 7.46 7.35 1.37
N ILE A 89 7.69 8.57 0.85
CA ILE A 89 8.05 8.75 -0.56
C ILE A 89 9.35 7.99 -0.84
N GLY A 90 9.40 7.29 -1.97
CA GLY A 90 10.51 6.41 -2.34
C GLY A 90 10.41 5.00 -1.76
N ASP A 91 9.33 4.64 -1.08
CA ASP A 91 9.10 3.24 -0.70
C ASP A 91 8.58 2.43 -1.91
N VAL A 92 8.99 1.16 -1.99
CA VAL A 92 8.38 0.20 -2.93
C VAL A 92 6.99 -0.19 -2.42
N VAL A 93 6.01 -0.19 -3.32
CA VAL A 93 4.65 -0.65 -3.04
C VAL A 93 4.21 -1.77 -3.97
N LEU A 94 3.48 -2.74 -3.42
CA LEU A 94 2.98 -3.93 -4.09
C LEU A 94 1.47 -4.00 -3.94
N TYR A 95 0.78 -4.16 -5.08
CA TYR A 95 -0.64 -4.44 -5.13
C TYR A 95 -0.91 -5.79 -5.82
N PRO A 96 -1.18 -6.87 -5.06
CA PRO A 96 -1.65 -8.12 -5.63
C PRO A 96 -3.14 -8.02 -6.00
N SER A 97 -3.45 -7.87 -7.30
CA SER A 97 -4.83 -7.78 -7.79
C SER A 97 -5.56 -9.11 -7.61
N LEU A 98 -6.78 -9.03 -7.07
CA LEU A 98 -7.68 -10.18 -7.00
C LEU A 98 -8.30 -10.52 -8.36
N LYS A 99 -8.40 -9.55 -9.27
CA LYS A 99 -9.07 -9.72 -10.57
C LYS A 99 -8.14 -10.34 -11.60
N THR A 100 -6.93 -9.81 -11.74
CA THR A 100 -5.97 -10.27 -12.77
C THR A 100 -5.00 -11.32 -12.25
N LYS A 101 -4.90 -11.50 -10.93
CA LYS A 101 -3.87 -12.34 -10.26
C LYS A 101 -2.43 -11.87 -10.50
N GLU A 102 -2.28 -10.65 -11.00
CA GLU A 102 -0.98 -9.99 -11.14
C GLU A 102 -0.61 -9.24 -9.87
N VAL A 103 0.68 -8.95 -9.75
CA VAL A 103 1.23 -8.07 -8.73
C VAL A 103 1.74 -6.82 -9.44
N PHE A 104 1.08 -5.70 -9.17
CA PHE A 104 1.55 -4.39 -9.59
C PHE A 104 2.62 -3.93 -8.61
N CYS A 105 3.75 -3.46 -9.13
CA CYS A 105 4.87 -2.99 -8.34
C CYS A 105 5.21 -1.56 -8.76
N GLY A 106 5.34 -0.67 -7.78
CA GLY A 106 5.57 0.74 -8.01
C GLY A 106 6.32 1.43 -6.87
N GLU A 107 6.50 2.73 -7.03
CA GLU A 107 7.11 3.65 -6.08
C GLU A 107 6.03 4.57 -5.48
N ILE A 108 6.04 4.77 -4.16
CA ILE A 108 5.28 5.85 -3.54
C ILE A 108 5.94 7.19 -3.91
N ILE A 109 5.21 8.06 -4.61
CA ILE A 109 5.74 9.36 -5.09
C ILE A 109 5.08 10.56 -4.42
N GLY A 110 4.14 10.33 -3.49
CA GLY A 110 3.41 11.40 -2.82
C GLY A 110 3.17 11.12 -1.35
N GLU A 111 3.08 12.22 -0.60
CA GLU A 111 2.66 12.21 0.80
C GLU A 111 1.21 11.73 0.94
N TYR A 112 0.81 11.42 2.18
CA TYR A 112 -0.58 11.17 2.51
C TYR A 112 -1.44 12.39 2.14
N GLN A 113 -2.59 12.12 1.52
CA GLN A 113 -3.62 13.11 1.21
C GLN A 113 -5.00 12.59 1.62
N PHE A 114 -5.82 13.50 2.16
CA PHE A 114 -7.24 13.26 2.40
C PHE A 114 -8.07 13.87 1.27
N VAL A 115 -8.58 13.02 0.37
CA VAL A 115 -9.38 13.39 -0.80
C VAL A 115 -10.85 13.30 -0.43
N LYS A 116 -11.41 14.40 0.08
CA LYS A 116 -12.80 14.45 0.59
C LYS A 116 -13.87 14.14 -0.48
N GLU A 117 -13.53 14.29 -1.76
CA GLU A 117 -14.41 14.00 -2.89
C GLU A 117 -14.61 12.49 -3.11
N ASP A 118 -13.63 11.66 -2.72
CA ASP A 118 -13.71 10.21 -2.78
C ASP A 118 -14.25 9.68 -1.44
N LYS A 119 -15.56 9.38 -1.40
CA LYS A 119 -16.23 8.96 -0.17
C LYS A 119 -15.88 7.54 0.26
N ASP A 120 -15.48 6.70 -0.68
CA ASP A 120 -15.20 5.30 -0.40
C ASP A 120 -13.73 5.12 -0.01
N PHE A 121 -12.81 5.81 -0.71
CA PHE A 121 -11.36 5.70 -0.52
C PHE A 121 -10.67 7.07 -0.38
N PRO A 122 -10.99 7.86 0.67
CA PRO A 122 -10.47 9.22 0.82
C PRO A 122 -8.99 9.28 1.21
N HIS A 123 -8.44 8.21 1.77
CA HIS A 123 -7.06 8.18 2.26
C HIS A 123 -6.13 7.72 1.16
N GLN A 124 -5.40 8.63 0.51
CA GLN A 124 -4.64 8.32 -0.70
C GLN A 124 -3.15 8.67 -0.58
N ARG A 125 -2.32 7.92 -1.31
CA ARG A 125 -0.92 8.26 -1.62
C ARG A 125 -0.68 8.03 -3.10
N LYS A 126 -0.02 8.97 -3.77
CA LYS A 126 0.31 8.83 -5.20
C LYS A 126 1.39 7.78 -5.41
N VAL A 127 1.23 7.00 -6.48
CA VAL A 127 2.11 5.90 -6.85
C VAL A 127 2.51 6.02 -8.30
N HIS A 128 3.77 5.74 -8.59
CA HIS A 128 4.22 5.46 -9.94
C HIS A 128 4.35 3.94 -10.12
N TRP A 129 3.44 3.33 -10.88
CA TRP A 129 3.54 1.91 -11.21
C TRP A 129 4.64 1.68 -12.23
N ILE A 130 5.59 0.80 -11.90
CA ILE A 130 6.80 0.56 -12.68
C ILE A 130 6.67 -0.71 -13.52
N THR A 131 6.14 -1.77 -12.91
CA THR A 131 6.01 -3.07 -13.58
C THR A 131 4.85 -3.87 -13.02
N THR A 132 4.42 -4.87 -13.78
CA THR A 132 3.44 -5.87 -13.37
C THR A 132 3.96 -7.26 -13.73
N PHE A 133 3.65 -8.25 -12.91
CA PHE A 133 4.01 -9.63 -13.17
C PHE A 133 2.99 -10.60 -12.56
N GLN A 134 2.89 -11.80 -13.15
CA GLN A 134 2.02 -12.85 -12.63
C GLN A 134 2.48 -13.28 -11.24
N LYS A 135 1.54 -13.38 -10.27
CA LYS A 135 1.87 -13.76 -8.89
C LYS A 135 2.51 -15.15 -8.79
N ASP A 136 2.13 -16.07 -9.68
CA ASP A 136 2.66 -17.43 -9.71
C ASP A 136 4.10 -17.53 -10.26
N SER A 137 4.61 -16.46 -10.88
CA SER A 137 6.00 -16.34 -11.33
C SER A 137 7.00 -16.09 -10.20
N LEU A 138 6.51 -15.90 -8.97
CA LEU A 138 7.31 -15.82 -7.75
C LEU A 138 7.48 -17.20 -7.12
N SER A 139 8.48 -17.37 -6.26
CA SER A 139 8.64 -18.59 -5.46
C SER A 139 7.43 -18.85 -4.56
N LYS A 140 7.26 -20.10 -4.11
CA LYS A 140 6.19 -20.44 -3.15
C LYS A 140 6.33 -19.69 -1.82
N ALA A 141 7.56 -19.42 -1.38
CA ALA A 141 7.83 -18.64 -0.17
C ALA A 141 7.38 -17.18 -0.33
N ALA A 142 7.72 -16.56 -1.46
CA ALA A 142 7.27 -15.21 -1.81
C ALA A 142 5.75 -15.10 -1.95
N GLN A 143 5.12 -16.08 -2.60
CA GLN A 143 3.66 -16.16 -2.73
C GLN A 143 2.96 -16.29 -1.36
N TYR A 144 3.54 -17.07 -0.45
CA TYR A 144 3.02 -17.26 0.90
C TYR A 144 3.09 -15.96 1.73
N GLU A 145 4.22 -15.26 1.70
CA GLU A 145 4.37 -13.96 2.37
C GLU A 145 3.42 -12.90 1.78
N LEU A 146 3.29 -12.82 0.45
CA LEU A 146 2.31 -11.97 -0.23
C LEU A 146 0.86 -12.36 0.09
N GLY A 147 0.62 -13.58 0.56
CA GLY A 147 -0.68 -14.14 0.92
C GLY A 147 -1.21 -13.68 2.28
N ALA A 148 -0.44 -12.91 3.06
CA ALA A 148 -0.87 -12.50 4.39
C ALA A 148 -2.24 -11.77 4.39
N ALA A 149 -3.12 -12.17 5.31
CA ALA A 149 -4.49 -11.66 5.44
C ALA A 149 -4.54 -10.29 6.14
N ARG A 150 -3.81 -9.30 5.61
CA ARG A 150 -3.83 -7.90 6.06
C ARG A 150 -3.94 -6.99 4.85
N THR A 151 -4.67 -5.88 4.99
CA THR A 151 -4.81 -4.88 3.93
C THR A 151 -3.50 -4.15 3.67
N LEU A 152 -2.73 -3.82 4.72
CA LEU A 152 -1.45 -3.12 4.62
C LEU A 152 -0.42 -3.75 5.56
N PHE A 153 0.70 -4.21 5.02
CA PHE A 153 1.79 -4.83 5.77
C PHE A 153 3.14 -4.70 5.06
N LYS A 154 4.23 -4.86 5.82
CA LYS A 154 5.60 -4.91 5.28
C LYS A 154 5.92 -6.29 4.72
N TYR A 155 6.50 -6.30 3.53
CA TYR A 155 7.03 -7.45 2.82
C TYR A 155 8.55 -7.33 2.76
N GLN A 156 9.27 -8.31 3.27
CA GLN A 156 10.72 -8.17 3.48
C GLN A 156 11.48 -9.48 3.28
N LYS A 157 10.89 -10.65 3.59
CA LYS A 157 11.66 -11.91 3.61
C LYS A 157 12.08 -12.36 2.22
N ASN A 158 11.25 -12.10 1.22
CA ASN A 158 11.53 -12.45 -0.17
C ASN A 158 11.61 -11.20 -1.07
N LEU A 159 12.04 -10.07 -0.51
CA LEU A 159 12.13 -8.79 -1.24
C LEU A 159 13.04 -8.87 -2.47
N SER A 160 14.10 -9.67 -2.42
CA SER A 160 15.04 -9.85 -3.54
C SER A 160 14.33 -10.24 -4.84
N GLU A 161 13.31 -11.10 -4.77
CA GLU A 161 12.54 -11.49 -5.96
C GLU A 161 11.78 -10.30 -6.58
N ILE A 162 11.29 -9.38 -5.74
CA ILE A 162 10.62 -8.16 -6.20
C ILE A 162 11.61 -7.22 -6.86
N ILE A 163 12.78 -7.05 -6.25
CA ILE A 163 13.86 -6.24 -6.82
C ILE A 163 14.32 -6.79 -8.18
N ASP A 164 14.42 -8.10 -8.34
CA ASP A 164 14.78 -8.72 -9.62
C ASP A 164 13.71 -8.47 -10.71
N LYS A 165 12.42 -8.45 -10.35
CA LYS A 165 11.35 -8.05 -11.28
C LYS A 165 11.46 -6.57 -11.68
N LEU A 166 11.80 -5.69 -10.73
CA LEU A 166 12.02 -4.27 -11.00
C LEU A 166 13.22 -4.05 -11.93
N ARG A 167 14.36 -4.71 -11.67
CA ARG A 167 15.55 -4.67 -12.54
C ARG A 167 15.26 -5.13 -13.96
N SER A 168 14.54 -6.26 -14.10
CA SER A 168 14.18 -6.82 -15.41
C SER A 168 13.32 -5.85 -16.23
N ALA A 169 12.43 -5.10 -15.57
CA ALA A 169 11.59 -4.10 -16.21
C ALA A 169 12.39 -2.89 -16.70
N GLN A 170 13.42 -2.45 -15.95
CA GLN A 170 14.30 -1.35 -16.37
C GLN A 170 15.15 -1.71 -17.59
N ASN A 171 15.59 -2.96 -17.71
CA ASN A 171 16.44 -3.43 -18.81
C ASN A 171 15.67 -3.74 -20.10
N SER A 172 14.34 -3.83 -20.05
CA SER A 172 13.49 -4.14 -21.21
C SER A 172 12.94 -2.88 -21.91
N GLY A 173 13.32 -1.69 -21.43
CA GLY A 173 12.93 -0.39 -21.98
C GLY A 173 13.99 0.31 -22.82
N ASP A 174 15.10 -0.38 -23.14
CA ASP A 174 16.17 0.08 -24.03
C ASP A 174 16.08 -0.58 -25.43
#